data_AF-A0A9E4BNL0-F1
#
_entry.id   AF-A0A9E4BNL0-F1
#
_cell.length_a   1.000
_cell.length_b   1.000
_cell.length_c   1.000
_cell.angle_alpha   90.00
_cell.angle_beta   90.00
_cell.angle_gamma   90.00
#
_symmetry.space_group_name_H-M   'P 1'
#
loop_
_entity.id
_entity.type
_entity.pdbx_description
1 polymer ?
#
loop_
_entity_poly.entity_id
_entity_poly.type
_entity_poly.pdbx_seq_one_letter_code
_entity_poly.pdbx_strand_id
1 'polypeptide(L)'
;MKRTRFAIVVLVLAMAVAHADQFERFGDWQVHYIAFNASMLSAEIAERYGLVRGRNKGLVNITAVGPTNRGQKATVKGSFRNLLDQRTRLDFREIDDAGTIYYLAAFDFANAENLRFE
;
A
#
# COMPACT_ATOMS: atom_id res chain seq x y z
N MET A 1 26.97 -4.87 51.29
CA MET A 1 25.57 -4.48 50.97
C MET A 1 25.45 -4.34 49.46
N LYS A 2 24.85 -5.35 48.82
CA LYS A 2 24.62 -5.49 47.39
C LYS A 2 23.18 -5.05 47.14
N ARG A 3 22.89 -4.07 46.26
CA ARG A 3 21.56 -3.81 45.65
C ARG A 3 21.53 -2.44 44.94
N THR A 4 22.29 -2.25 43.85
CA THR A 4 22.10 -1.03 43.04
C THR A 4 22.57 -1.15 41.59
N ARG A 5 22.52 -2.33 40.95
CA ARG A 5 22.92 -2.48 39.53
C ARG A 5 22.13 -3.55 38.76
N PHE A 6 20.85 -3.74 39.08
CA PHE A 6 20.05 -4.80 38.43
C PHE A 6 18.68 -4.35 37.91
N ALA A 7 18.45 -3.04 37.77
CA ALA A 7 17.14 -2.52 37.34
C ALA A 7 17.12 -1.90 35.93
N ILE A 8 18.26 -1.75 35.24
CA ILE A 8 18.32 -1.04 33.94
C ILE A 8 18.53 -1.98 32.74
N VAL A 9 18.91 -3.24 32.95
CA VAL A 9 19.27 -4.15 31.83
C VAL A 9 18.07 -4.87 31.18
N VAL A 10 16.86 -4.77 31.75
CA VAL A 10 15.70 -5.55 31.24
C VAL A 10 14.86 -4.79 30.19
N LEU A 11 15.10 -3.51 29.92
CA LEU A 11 14.23 -2.69 29.04
C LEU A 11 14.63 -2.65 27.55
N VAL A 12 15.64 -3.41 27.09
CA VAL A 12 16.19 -3.23 25.72
C VAL A 12 15.76 -4.30 24.71
N LEU A 13 15.11 -5.39 25.09
CA LEU A 13 14.83 -6.49 24.14
C LEU A 13 13.34 -6.81 23.96
N ALA A 14 12.52 -5.78 23.73
CA ALA A 14 11.15 -5.93 23.28
C ALA A 14 10.82 -5.04 22.06
N MET A 15 11.82 -4.74 21.23
CA MET A 15 11.55 -4.32 19.85
C MET A 15 11.15 -5.56 19.07
N ALA A 16 9.92 -6.02 19.29
CA ALA A 16 9.24 -6.88 18.34
C ALA A 16 9.25 -6.11 17.02
N VAL A 17 10.01 -6.62 16.04
CA VAL A 17 9.98 -6.12 14.68
C VAL A 17 8.58 -6.45 14.17
N ALA A 18 7.68 -5.49 14.29
CA ALA A 18 6.36 -5.57 13.70
C ALA A 18 6.55 -5.49 12.17
N HIS A 19 6.73 -6.65 11.54
CA HIS A 19 6.57 -6.79 10.11
C HIS A 19 5.07 -6.66 9.81
N ALA A 20 4.63 -5.44 9.59
CA ALA A 20 3.31 -5.17 9.04
C ALA A 20 3.36 -5.48 7.55
N ASP A 21 3.25 -6.76 7.20
CA ASP A 21 3.00 -7.14 5.81
C ASP A 21 1.63 -6.57 5.42
N GLN A 22 1.63 -5.61 4.49
CA GLN A 22 0.42 -4.91 4.07
C GLN A 22 -0.33 -5.72 3.00
N PHE A 23 -1.00 -6.78 3.44
CA PHE A 23 -1.91 -7.58 2.61
C PHE A 23 -3.15 -8.02 3.38
N GLU A 24 -4.20 -8.35 2.64
CA GLU A 24 -5.38 -9.05 3.15
C GLU A 24 -5.45 -10.46 2.57
N ARG A 25 -5.91 -11.45 3.35
CA ARG A 25 -6.07 -12.84 2.89
C ARG A 25 -7.50 -13.15 2.52
N PHE A 26 -7.66 -13.75 1.34
CA PHE A 26 -8.93 -14.25 0.83
C PHE A 26 -8.77 -15.73 0.47
N GLY A 27 -9.02 -16.62 1.44
CA GLY A 27 -8.70 -18.04 1.28
C GLY A 27 -7.19 -18.22 1.06
N ASP A 28 -6.83 -18.83 -0.07
CA ASP A 28 -5.42 -19.05 -0.46
C ASP A 28 -4.77 -17.86 -1.18
N TRP A 29 -5.49 -16.75 -1.31
CA TRP A 29 -4.99 -15.54 -1.97
C TRP A 29 -4.49 -14.54 -0.95
N GLN A 30 -3.40 -13.85 -1.29
CA GLN A 30 -2.91 -12.67 -0.59
C GLN A 30 -3.04 -11.46 -1.50
N VAL A 31 -3.77 -10.44 -1.07
CA VAL A 31 -3.95 -9.19 -1.80
C VAL A 31 -3.11 -8.13 -1.11
N HIS A 32 -1.93 -7.87 -1.69
CA HIS A 32 -1.07 -6.78 -1.27
C HIS A 32 -1.64 -5.47 -1.78
N TYR A 33 -1.65 -4.45 -0.93
CA TYR A 33 -2.14 -3.14 -1.29
C TYR A 33 -1.25 -2.05 -0.71
N ILE A 34 -1.07 -0.96 -1.43
CA ILE A 34 -0.44 0.24 -0.91
C ILE A 34 -1.07 1.47 -1.56
N ALA A 35 -1.32 2.49 -0.75
CA ALA A 35 -1.72 3.81 -1.21
C ALA A 35 -0.65 4.82 -0.78
N PHE A 36 -0.15 5.62 -1.71
CA PHE A 36 0.90 6.60 -1.42
C PHE A 36 0.81 7.82 -2.33
N ASN A 37 1.53 8.88 -1.96
CA ASN A 37 1.59 10.11 -2.73
C ASN A 37 2.46 9.92 -3.99
N ALA A 38 1.92 10.25 -5.17
CA ALA A 38 2.61 10.04 -6.44
C ALA A 38 3.87 10.92 -6.61
N SER A 39 4.07 11.95 -5.78
CA SER A 39 5.34 12.69 -5.75
C SER A 39 6.54 11.82 -5.36
N MET A 40 6.30 10.72 -4.64
CA MET A 40 7.32 9.75 -4.23
C MET A 40 7.81 8.85 -5.38
N LEU A 41 7.07 8.79 -6.49
CA LEU A 41 7.52 8.05 -7.66
C LEU A 41 8.82 8.64 -8.20
N SER A 42 9.74 7.80 -8.63
CA SER A 42 10.85 8.25 -9.47
C SER A 42 10.31 8.77 -10.81
N ALA A 43 11.05 9.68 -11.46
CA ALA A 43 10.67 10.18 -12.77
C ALA A 43 10.54 9.04 -13.80
N GLU A 44 11.47 8.08 -13.77
CA GLU A 44 11.48 6.92 -14.66
C GLU A 44 10.23 6.05 -14.50
N ILE A 45 9.82 5.72 -13.27
CA ILE A 45 8.62 4.88 -13.05
C ILE A 45 7.36 5.63 -13.46
N ALA A 46 7.29 6.94 -13.17
CA ALA A 46 6.19 7.77 -13.60
C ALA A 46 6.08 7.83 -15.12
N GLU A 47 7.19 7.99 -15.84
CA GLU A 47 7.22 7.98 -17.31
C GLU A 47 6.87 6.61 -17.88
N ARG A 48 7.51 5.54 -17.38
CA ARG A 48 7.29 4.15 -17.80
C ARG A 48 5.81 3.77 -17.74
N TYR A 49 5.11 4.22 -16.70
CA TYR A 49 3.69 3.93 -16.51
C TYR A 49 2.77 5.10 -16.85
N GLY A 50 3.24 6.20 -17.43
CA GLY A 50 2.40 7.36 -17.75
C GLY A 50 1.61 7.91 -16.55
N LEU A 51 2.23 7.94 -15.37
CA LEU A 51 1.65 8.44 -14.12
C LEU A 51 2.04 9.90 -13.91
N VAL A 52 1.08 10.72 -13.49
CA VAL A 52 1.34 12.13 -13.16
C VAL A 52 1.79 12.25 -11.70
N ARG A 53 2.98 12.81 -11.49
CA ARG A 53 3.52 13.11 -10.17
C ARG A 53 2.94 14.44 -9.66
N GLY A 54 2.67 14.55 -8.37
CA GLY A 54 2.20 15.80 -7.77
C GLY A 54 1.87 15.65 -6.30
N ARG A 55 1.87 16.76 -5.56
CA ARG A 55 1.58 16.76 -4.10
C ARG A 55 0.13 16.37 -3.79
N ASN A 56 -0.79 16.59 -4.72
CA ASN A 56 -2.22 16.29 -4.64
C ASN A 56 -2.62 15.08 -5.50
N LYS A 57 -1.63 14.27 -5.91
CA LYS A 57 -1.83 13.07 -6.71
C LYS A 57 -1.51 11.85 -5.85
N GLY A 58 -2.45 10.93 -5.73
CA GLY A 58 -2.28 9.66 -5.05
C GLY A 58 -2.19 8.51 -6.06
N LEU A 59 -1.57 7.42 -5.64
CA LEU A 59 -1.54 6.16 -6.37
C LEU A 59 -1.93 5.03 -5.43
N VAL A 60 -2.89 4.20 -5.85
CA VAL A 60 -3.15 2.89 -5.24
C VAL A 60 -2.51 1.84 -6.13
N ASN A 61 -1.76 0.93 -5.51
CA ASN A 61 -1.25 -0.29 -6.14
C ASN A 61 -1.85 -1.50 -5.43
N ILE A 62 -2.42 -2.43 -6.20
CA ILE A 62 -2.93 -3.71 -5.73
C ILE A 62 -2.26 -4.85 -6.50
N THR A 63 -1.86 -5.89 -5.78
CA THR A 63 -1.32 -7.12 -6.35
C THR A 63 -1.98 -8.33 -5.69
N ALA A 64 -2.54 -9.20 -6.50
CA ALA A 64 -3.12 -10.46 -6.05
C ALA A 64 -2.11 -11.60 -6.24
N VAL A 65 -1.80 -12.30 -5.16
CA VAL A 65 -0.87 -13.43 -5.14
C VAL A 65 -1.66 -14.69 -4.80
N GLY A 66 -1.55 -15.71 -5.66
CA GLY A 66 -2.23 -17.00 -5.47
C GLY A 66 -1.43 -17.98 -4.60
N PRO A 67 -1.92 -19.22 -4.43
CA PRO A 67 -1.30 -20.25 -3.57
C PRO A 67 0.13 -20.64 -3.96
N THR A 68 0.51 -20.44 -5.22
CA THR A 68 1.86 -20.74 -5.72
C THR A 68 2.86 -19.59 -5.50
N ASN A 69 2.47 -18.57 -4.73
CA ASN A 69 3.23 -17.36 -4.49
C ASN A 69 3.59 -16.60 -5.78
N ARG A 70 2.71 -16.67 -6.78
CA ARG A 70 2.82 -15.96 -8.06
C ARG A 70 1.69 -14.96 -8.22
N GLY A 71 1.96 -13.87 -8.93
CA GLY A 71 0.95 -12.91 -9.34
C GLY A 71 -0.15 -13.59 -10.15
N GLN A 72 -1.39 -13.33 -9.79
CA GLN A 72 -2.56 -13.94 -10.39
C GLN A 72 -3.47 -12.84 -10.96
N LYS A 73 -3.97 -13.04 -12.19
CA LYS A 73 -4.91 -12.10 -12.79
C LYS A 73 -6.21 -12.04 -11.98
N ALA A 74 -6.68 -10.83 -11.75
CA ALA A 74 -7.91 -10.53 -11.04
C ALA A 74 -8.67 -9.39 -11.72
N THR A 75 -9.97 -9.30 -11.47
CA THR A 75 -10.72 -8.07 -11.78
C THR A 75 -10.72 -7.19 -10.55
N VAL A 76 -9.99 -6.09 -10.59
CA VAL A 76 -9.91 -5.13 -9.49
C VAL A 76 -10.86 -3.96 -9.75
N LYS A 77 -11.74 -3.71 -8.79
CA LYS A 77 -12.61 -2.54 -8.74
C LYS A 77 -12.48 -1.95 -7.35
N GLY A 78 -12.57 -0.64 -7.25
CA GLY A 78 -12.54 0.01 -5.96
C GLY A 78 -12.93 1.47 -6.05
N SER A 79 -12.98 2.07 -4.88
CA SER A 79 -13.28 3.47 -4.66
C SER A 79 -12.63 3.90 -3.36
N PHE A 80 -12.60 5.21 -3.13
CA PHE A 80 -12.33 5.73 -1.81
C PHE A 80 -13.41 6.73 -1.40
N ARG A 81 -13.52 6.94 -0.10
CA ARG A 81 -14.33 8.00 0.50
C ARG A 81 -13.47 8.95 1.31
N ASN A 82 -13.81 10.22 1.25
CA ASN A 82 -13.24 11.23 2.14
C ASN A 82 -14.02 11.33 3.46
N LEU A 83 -13.62 12.25 4.33
CA LEU A 83 -14.27 12.48 5.63
C LEU A 83 -15.71 13.00 5.52
N LEU A 84 -16.10 13.51 4.35
CA LEU A 84 -17.45 13.97 4.04
C LEU A 84 -18.31 12.85 3.42
N ASP A 85 -17.83 11.61 3.45
CA ASP A 85 -18.42 10.41 2.84
C ASP A 85 -18.66 10.55 1.31
N GLN A 86 -17.97 11.50 0.66
CA GLN A 86 -17.99 11.64 -0.78
C GLN A 86 -17.17 10.51 -1.40
N ARG A 87 -17.80 9.74 -2.28
CA ARG A 87 -17.22 8.55 -2.91
C ARG A 87 -16.66 8.87 -4.29
N THR A 88 -15.40 8.50 -4.51
CA THR A 88 -14.71 8.60 -5.80
C THR A 88 -14.31 7.21 -6.27
N ARG A 89 -14.64 6.88 -7.52
CA ARG A 89 -14.25 5.61 -8.14
C ARG A 89 -12.77 5.61 -8.50
N LEU A 90 -12.12 4.47 -8.32
CA LEU A 90 -10.76 4.23 -8.78
C LEU A 90 -10.79 3.45 -10.10
N ASP A 91 -10.12 4.00 -11.10
CA ASP A 91 -9.96 3.36 -12.40
C ASP A 91 -8.62 2.63 -12.44
N PHE A 92 -8.66 1.34 -12.10
CA PHE A 92 -7.47 0.49 -12.08
C PHE A 92 -7.05 0.08 -13.50
N ARG A 93 -5.75 0.22 -13.80
CA ARG A 93 -5.11 -0.31 -14.99
C ARG A 93 -4.18 -1.47 -14.62
N GLU A 94 -4.35 -2.60 -15.31
CA GLU A 94 -3.46 -3.75 -15.21
C GLU A 94 -2.12 -3.44 -15.90
N ILE A 95 -1.02 -3.74 -15.22
CA ILE A 95 0.35 -3.64 -15.70
C ILE A 95 1.05 -4.98 -15.41
N ASP A 96 1.68 -5.55 -16.43
CA ASP A 96 2.58 -6.70 -16.28
C ASP A 96 4.02 -6.19 -16.33
N ASP A 97 4.75 -6.37 -15.22
CA ASP A 97 6.15 -6.00 -15.12
C ASP A 97 6.96 -7.23 -14.68
N ALA A 98 7.69 -7.80 -15.63
CA ALA A 98 8.52 -8.99 -15.45
C ALA A 98 7.78 -10.18 -14.79
N GLY A 99 6.50 -10.39 -15.12
CA GLY A 99 5.70 -11.49 -14.57
C GLY A 99 5.04 -11.19 -13.22
N THR A 100 5.14 -9.95 -12.74
CA THR A 100 4.34 -9.46 -11.62
C THR A 100 3.21 -8.57 -12.15
N ILE A 101 1.98 -8.86 -11.74
CA ILE A 101 0.80 -8.12 -12.19
C ILE A 101 0.42 -7.08 -11.13
N TYR A 102 0.43 -5.81 -11.55
CA TYR A 102 0.04 -4.66 -10.73
C TYR A 102 -1.27 -4.08 -11.25
N TYR A 103 -2.14 -3.68 -10.33
CA TYR A 103 -3.32 -2.89 -10.62
C TYR A 103 -3.11 -1.49 -10.05
N LEU A 104 -2.86 -0.53 -10.93
CA LEU A 104 -2.54 0.85 -10.55
C LEU A 104 -3.75 1.76 -10.80
N ALA A 105 -4.16 2.52 -9.80
CA ALA A 105 -5.15 3.58 -9.95
C ALA A 105 -4.60 4.91 -9.40
N ALA A 106 -4.46 5.89 -10.29
CA ALA A 106 -4.12 7.26 -9.89
C ALA A 106 -5.39 8.02 -9.51
N PHE A 107 -5.28 8.90 -8.51
CA PHE A 107 -6.40 9.71 -8.06
C PHE A 107 -5.94 11.08 -7.57
N ASP A 108 -6.88 12.02 -7.51
CA ASP A 108 -6.64 13.36 -6.98
C ASP A 108 -7.22 13.45 -5.57
N PHE A 109 -6.55 14.20 -4.70
CA PHE A 109 -7.04 14.51 -3.36
C PHE A 109 -6.79 15.99 -3.03
N ALA A 110 -7.70 16.61 -2.29
CA ALA A 110 -7.66 18.05 -2.07
C ALA A 110 -6.67 18.46 -0.96
N ASN A 111 -6.68 17.73 0.15
CA ASN A 111 -5.90 18.04 1.35
C ASN A 111 -5.31 16.78 1.97
N ALA A 112 -4.41 16.94 2.94
CA ALA A 112 -4.02 15.84 3.81
C ALA A 112 -5.23 15.40 4.65
N GLU A 113 -5.96 14.40 4.15
CA GLU A 113 -7.15 13.86 4.78
C GLU A 113 -7.09 12.33 4.84
N ASN A 114 -7.83 11.75 5.77
CA ASN A 114 -7.97 10.30 5.84
C ASN A 114 -8.96 9.84 4.78
N LEU A 115 -8.48 9.01 3.86
CA LEU A 115 -9.30 8.36 2.85
C LEU A 115 -9.57 6.92 3.26
N ARG A 116 -10.83 6.49 3.14
CA ARG A 116 -11.22 5.09 3.31
C ARG A 116 -11.37 4.42 1.96
N PHE A 117 -10.55 3.41 1.68
CA PHE A 117 -10.60 2.61 0.46
C PHE A 117 -11.53 1.42 0.63
N GLU A 118 -12.28 1.08 -0.42
CA GLU A 118 -13.27 0.00 -0.46
C GLU A 118 -13.48 -0.55 -1.88
#